data_AF-A0A9E1I9K2-F1
#
_entry.id   AF-A0A9E1I9K2-F1
#
_cell.length_a   1.000
_cell.length_b   1.000
_cell.length_c   1.000
_cell.angle_alpha   90.00
_cell.angle_beta   90.00
_cell.angle_gamma   90.00
#
_symmetry.space_group_name_H-M   'P 1'
#
loop_
_entity.id
_entity.type
_entity.pdbx_description
1 polymer ?
#
loop_
_entity_poly.entity_id
_entity_poly.type
_entity_poly.pdbx_seq_one_letter_code
_entity_poly.pdbx_strand_id
1 'polypeptide(L)' 'ESILMSLPPLVRWEYQYEPEEGSEEARLYERYIQPQDWLGLK' A
#
# COMPACT_ATOMS: atom_id res chain seq x y z
N GLU A 1 5.99 -1.24 26.78
CA GLU A 1 5.54 -2.16 25.72
C GLU A 1 4.90 -1.48 24.50
N SER A 2 4.98 -0.16 24.33
CA SER A 2 4.33 0.51 23.17
C SER A 2 5.01 0.28 21.81
N ILE A 3 6.25 -0.21 21.79
CA ILE A 3 7.07 -0.32 20.57
C ILE A 3 6.50 -1.35 19.58
N LEU A 4 5.88 -2.43 20.06
CA LEU A 4 5.40 -3.54 19.21
C LEU A 4 3.88 -3.53 19.00
N MET A 5 3.16 -2.54 19.56
CA MET A 5 1.69 -2.50 19.52
C MET A 5 1.12 -2.20 18.12
N SER A 6 1.92 -1.64 17.22
CA SER A 6 1.51 -1.33 15.85
C SER A 6 1.73 -2.48 14.87
N LEU A 7 2.43 -3.54 15.27
CA LEU A 7 2.71 -4.66 14.38
C LEU A 7 1.43 -5.49 14.19
N PRO A 8 1.04 -5.78 12.94
CA PRO A 8 -0.06 -6.69 12.70
C PRO A 8 0.31 -8.10 13.19
N PRO A 9 -0.68 -8.91 13.61
CA PRO A 9 -0.43 -10.26 14.13
C PRO A 9 0.06 -11.24 13.05
N LEU A 10 -0.15 -10.92 11.78
CA LEU A 10 0.27 -11.72 10.64
C LEU A 10 0.68 -10.81 9.48
N VAL A 11 1.72 -11.20 8.75
CA VAL A 11 2.24 -10.51 7.58
C VAL A 11 2.79 -11.54 6.59
N ARG A 12 2.69 -11.23 5.29
CA ARG A 12 3.10 -12.11 4.19
C ARG A 12 4.20 -11.43 3.37
N TRP A 13 5.19 -12.21 2.97
CA TRP A 13 6.20 -11.81 2.00
C TRP A 13 6.22 -12.78 0.84
N GLU A 14 6.39 -12.23 -0.36
CA GLU A 14 6.52 -12.98 -1.59
C GLU A 14 7.71 -12.43 -2.37
N TYR A 15 8.50 -13.35 -2.93
CA TYR A 15 9.67 -12.97 -3.70
C TYR A 15 9.22 -12.41 -5.05
N GLN A 16 9.70 -11.21 -5.39
CA GLN A 16 9.45 -10.54 -6.67
C GLN A 16 7.96 -10.49 -7.04
N TYR A 17 7.10 -10.23 -6.06
CA TYR A 17 5.66 -10.07 -6.30
C TYR A 17 5.40 -8.88 -7.23
N GLU A 18 4.71 -9.14 -8.33
CA GLU A 18 4.27 -8.15 -9.30
C GLU A 18 2.76 -8.32 -9.48
N PRO A 19 1.95 -7.28 -9.21
CA PRO A 19 0.50 -7.36 -9.38
C PRO A 19 0.13 -7.49 -10.87
N GLU A 20 -0.99 -8.15 -11.15
CA GLU A 20 -1.50 -8.26 -12.52
C GLU A 20 -1.86 -6.88 -13.10
N GLU A 21 -1.52 -6.64 -14.35
CA GLU A 21 -1.79 -5.35 -15.02
C GLU A 21 -3.30 -5.07 -15.07
N GLY A 22 -3.69 -3.85 -14.67
CA GLY A 22 -5.09 -3.44 -14.61
C GLY A 22 -5.88 -3.98 -13.40
N SER A 23 -5.26 -4.77 -12.52
CA SER A 23 -5.86 -5.19 -11.25
C SER A 23 -6.02 -4.03 -10.27
N GLU A 24 -6.85 -4.23 -9.24
CA GLU A 24 -7.00 -3.28 -8.14
C GLU A 24 -5.72 -3.17 -7.31
N GLU A 25 -4.97 -4.27 -7.22
CA GLU A 25 -3.64 -4.32 -6.62
C GLU A 25 -2.67 -3.43 -7.39
N ALA A 26 -2.63 -3.50 -8.73
CA ALA A 26 -1.79 -2.61 -9.54
C ALA A 26 -2.20 -1.14 -9.36
N ARG A 27 -3.51 -0.85 -9.34
CA ARG A 27 -4.05 0.50 -9.10
C ARG A 27 -3.60 1.07 -7.76
N LEU A 28 -3.50 0.25 -6.71
CA LEU A 28 -2.98 0.67 -5.41
C LEU A 28 -1.58 1.27 -5.52
N TYR A 29 -0.66 0.59 -6.20
CA TYR A 29 0.72 1.04 -6.40
C TYR A 29 0.83 2.29 -7.26
N GLU A 30 0.05 2.34 -8.35
CA GLU A 30 0.14 3.43 -9.33
C GLU A 30 -0.51 4.72 -8.85
N ARG A 31 -1.64 4.62 -8.13
CA ARG A 31 -2.46 5.79 -7.77
C ARG A 31 -2.38 6.19 -6.32
N TYR A 32 -2.49 5.24 -5.39
CA TYR A 32 -2.76 5.53 -3.98
C TYR A 32 -1.50 5.61 -3.12
N ILE A 33 -0.44 4.86 -3.49
CA ILE A 33 0.86 4.88 -2.79
C ILE A 33 1.75 6.04 -3.26
N GLN A 34 1.29 6.83 -4.23
CA GLN A 34 1.95 8.08 -4.64
C GLN A 34 1.41 9.28 -3.86
N PRO A 35 2.24 10.28 -3.52
CA PRO A 35 1.76 11.53 -2.94
C PRO A 35 0.70 12.16 -3.86
N GLN A 36 -0.45 12.48 -3.28
CA GLN A 36 -1.57 13.01 -4.04
C GLN A 36 -2.24 14.14 -3.26
N ASP A 37 -2.58 15.20 -3.98
CA ASP A 37 -3.55 16.17 -3.50
C ASP A 37 -4.96 15.61 -3.70
N TRP A 38 -5.52 15.07 -2.63
CA TRP A 38 -6.84 14.45 -2.63
C TRP A 38 -7.98 15.47 -2.66
N LEU A 39 -7.76 16.65 -2.08
CA LEU A 39 -8.82 17.64 -1.88
C LEU A 39 -8.76 18.76 -2.92
N GLY A 40 -7.64 18.94 -3.62
CA GLY A 40 -7.51 19.92 -4.69
C GLY A 40 -7.70 21.36 -4.19
N LEU A 41 -7.43 21.60 -2.90
CA LEU A 41 -7.70 22.89 -2.27
C LEU A 41 -6.60 23.87 -2.65
N LYS A 42 -7.00 24.95 -3.31
CA LYS A 42 -6.13 26.09 -3.64
C LYS A 42 -5.83 26.95 -2.43
#